data_AF-A0AAI9W871-F1
#
_entry.id   AF-A0AAI9W871-F1
#
_cell.length_a   1.000
_cell.length_b   1.000
_cell.length_c   1.000
_cell.angle_alpha   90.00
_cell.angle_beta   90.00
_cell.angle_gamma   90.00
#
_symmetry.space_group_name_H-M   'P 1'
#
loop_
_entity.id
_entity.type
_entity.pdbx_description
1 polymer ?
#
loop_
_entity_poly.entity_id
_entity_poly.type
_entity_poly.pdbx_seq_one_letter_code
_entity_poly.pdbx_strand_id
1 'polypeptide(L)'
;MKTSRQITSASLTLLMAGSSLLYTTPSSIVKAEPNQNVSNSLQTSNQSDRTSVKKAIRDSLQLGYPGILAQISKGGKNWSYAAGIADLRTKKPMKTDFRFRIGSTTKTFIATVLLQLAGENRLNLDDSIEKWLPG
;
A
#
# COMPACT_ATOMS: atom_id res chain seq x y z
N MET A 1 46.36 10.74 -31.31
CA MET A 1 46.53 10.03 -30.02
C MET A 1 45.20 10.13 -29.27
N LYS A 2 44.31 9.13 -29.29
CA LYS A 2 44.23 7.97 -28.36
C LYS A 2 44.39 8.45 -26.90
N THR A 3 43.40 8.37 -26.00
CA THR A 3 42.45 7.25 -25.75
C THR A 3 41.15 7.69 -25.06
N SER A 4 40.04 7.07 -25.47
CA SER A 4 38.72 7.06 -24.84
C SER A 4 38.67 6.06 -23.67
N ARG A 5 38.04 6.41 -22.55
CA ARG A 5 37.77 5.49 -21.43
C ARG A 5 36.26 5.23 -21.35
N GLN A 6 35.85 4.08 -21.89
CA GLN A 6 34.48 3.56 -21.85
C GLN A 6 34.23 2.95 -20.47
N ILE A 7 33.12 3.31 -19.81
CA ILE A 7 32.64 2.63 -18.60
C ILE A 7 31.57 1.63 -19.05
N THR A 8 32.00 0.37 -19.15
CA THR A 8 31.14 -0.77 -19.47
C THR A 8 30.21 -1.06 -18.29
N SER A 9 28.94 -0.69 -18.40
CA SER A 9 27.88 -1.15 -17.48
C SER A 9 27.44 -2.54 -17.95
N ALA A 10 27.60 -3.53 -17.09
CA ALA A 10 27.14 -4.90 -17.32
C ALA A 10 25.61 -4.96 -17.23
N SER A 11 24.94 -4.91 -18.38
CA SER A 11 23.51 -5.21 -18.49
C SER A 11 23.31 -6.72 -18.38
N LEU A 12 22.73 -7.15 -17.25
CA LEU A 12 22.25 -8.52 -17.05
C LEU A 12 20.92 -8.68 -17.81
N THR A 13 21.02 -9.06 -19.09
CA THR A 13 19.86 -9.39 -19.92
C THR A 13 19.42 -10.82 -19.60
N LEU A 14 18.35 -10.96 -18.82
CA LEU A 14 17.73 -12.26 -18.55
C LEU A 14 16.92 -12.69 -19.79
N LEU A 15 17.49 -13.64 -20.55
CA LEU A 15 16.85 -14.33 -21.67
C LEU A 15 15.69 -15.19 -21.13
N MET A 16 14.45 -14.73 -21.29
CA MET A 16 13.28 -15.61 -21.16
C MET A 16 12.98 -16.20 -22.54
N ALA A 17 13.50 -17.40 -22.78
CA ALA A 17 13.16 -18.21 -23.94
C ALA A 17 11.67 -18.56 -23.88
N GLY A 18 10.90 -18.06 -24.84
CA GLY A 18 9.50 -18.41 -25.05
C GLY A 18 9.38 -19.88 -25.45
N SER A 19 8.79 -20.67 -24.55
CA SER A 19 8.33 -22.03 -24.83
C SER A 19 6.82 -21.98 -25.05
N SER A 20 6.43 -21.98 -26.32
CA SER A 20 5.03 -22.05 -26.75
C SER A 20 4.51 -23.46 -26.55
N LEU A 21 3.90 -23.75 -25.40
CA LEU A 21 3.09 -24.96 -25.20
C LEU A 21 1.66 -24.70 -25.70
N LEU A 22 1.37 -25.23 -26.89
CA LEU A 22 0.01 -25.37 -27.41
C LEU A 22 -0.76 -26.36 -26.53
N TYR A 23 -1.53 -25.87 -25.57
CA TYR A 23 -2.60 -26.65 -24.96
C TYR A 23 -3.88 -26.40 -25.74
N THR A 24 -4.30 -27.39 -26.52
CA THR A 24 -5.66 -27.50 -27.04
C THR A 24 -6.59 -27.78 -25.86
N THR A 25 -7.54 -26.89 -25.58
CA THR A 25 -8.66 -27.18 -24.69
C THR A 25 -9.81 -27.75 -25.52
N PRO A 26 -10.40 -28.91 -25.16
CA PRO A 26 -11.66 -29.32 -25.79
C PRO A 26 -12.75 -28.31 -25.42
N SER A 27 -13.45 -27.79 -26.43
CA SER A 27 -14.65 -26.97 -26.27
C SER A 27 -15.68 -27.72 -25.43
N SER A 28 -15.92 -27.25 -24.20
CA SER A 28 -17.13 -27.59 -23.48
C SER A 28 -18.22 -26.62 -23.91
N ILE A 29 -19.28 -27.16 -24.49
CA ILE A 29 -20.50 -26.42 -24.83
C ILE A 29 -21.06 -25.83 -23.54
N VAL A 30 -20.95 -24.51 -23.37
CA VAL A 30 -21.60 -23.79 -22.28
C VAL A 30 -23.08 -23.68 -22.62
N LYS A 31 -23.90 -24.50 -21.97
CA LYS A 31 -25.35 -24.33 -21.92
C LYS A 31 -25.65 -23.09 -21.06
N ALA A 32 -26.35 -22.11 -21.63
CA ALA A 32 -26.76 -20.93 -20.90
C ALA A 32 -27.81 -21.31 -19.83
N GLU A 33 -27.48 -21.07 -18.55
CA GLU A 33 -28.38 -21.19 -17.40
C GLU A 33 -28.31 -19.93 -16.52
N PRO A 34 -29.37 -19.62 -15.74
CA PRO A 34 -29.90 -18.27 -15.62
C PRO A 34 -29.14 -17.34 -14.65
N ASN A 35 -29.21 -16.06 -15.01
CA ASN A 35 -28.58 -14.90 -14.39
C ASN A 35 -29.21 -14.52 -13.04
N GLN A 36 -28.75 -15.06 -11.89
CA GLN A 36 -29.27 -14.70 -10.55
C GLN A 36 -28.26 -14.77 -9.37
N ASN A 37 -26.94 -14.56 -9.52
CA ASN A 37 -26.02 -14.71 -8.36
C ASN A 37 -24.83 -13.73 -8.21
N VAL A 38 -24.75 -12.66 -9.00
CA VAL A 38 -23.62 -11.70 -8.90
C VAL A 38 -23.66 -10.87 -7.60
N SER A 39 -24.85 -10.59 -7.05
CA SER A 39 -24.99 -9.83 -5.80
C SER A 39 -24.52 -10.59 -4.56
N ASN A 40 -24.68 -11.92 -4.54
CA ASN A 40 -24.29 -12.75 -3.39
C ASN A 40 -22.78 -12.97 -3.33
N SER A 41 -22.12 -13.15 -4.46
CA SER A 41 -20.65 -13.37 -4.50
C SER A 41 -19.86 -12.13 -4.08
N LEU A 42 -20.35 -10.92 -4.41
CA LEU A 42 -19.74 -9.65 -3.97
C LEU A 42 -19.97 -9.39 -2.48
N GLN A 43 -21.09 -9.82 -1.92
CA GLN A 43 -21.35 -9.65 -0.48
C GLN A 43 -20.56 -10.66 0.36
N THR A 44 -20.46 -11.91 -0.08
CA THR A 44 -19.67 -12.94 0.62
C THR A 44 -18.16 -12.66 0.56
N SER A 45 -17.63 -12.17 -0.57
CA SER A 45 -16.22 -11.78 -0.68
C SER A 45 -15.87 -10.63 0.27
N ASN A 46 -16.68 -9.56 0.28
CA ASN A 46 -16.46 -8.43 1.20
C ASN A 46 -16.55 -8.84 2.68
N GLN A 47 -17.39 -9.80 3.03
CA GLN A 47 -17.51 -10.29 4.41
C GLN A 47 -16.33 -11.20 4.80
N SER A 48 -15.86 -12.04 3.87
CA SER A 48 -14.64 -12.84 4.02
C SER A 48 -13.42 -11.95 4.23
N ASP A 49 -13.27 -10.89 3.41
CA ASP A 49 -12.18 -9.92 3.50
C ASP A 49 -12.17 -9.16 4.83
N ARG A 50 -13.34 -8.80 5.37
CA ARG A 50 -13.41 -8.14 6.68
C ARG A 50 -12.97 -9.05 7.82
N THR A 51 -13.32 -10.34 7.72
CA THR A 51 -12.99 -11.33 8.73
C THR A 51 -11.49 -11.61 8.73
N SER A 52 -10.87 -11.70 7.55
CA SER A 52 -9.43 -11.88 7.41
C SER A 52 -8.65 -10.67 7.94
N VAL A 53 -9.08 -9.43 7.64
CA VAL A 53 -8.48 -8.21 8.22
C VAL A 53 -8.60 -8.21 9.74
N LYS A 54 -9.78 -8.52 10.28
CA LYS A 54 -10.00 -8.58 11.73
C LYS A 54 -9.10 -9.63 12.40
N LYS A 55 -8.85 -10.76 11.75
CA LYS A 55 -7.91 -11.79 12.21
C LYS A 55 -6.47 -11.26 12.18
N ALA A 56 -6.03 -10.71 11.05
CA ALA A 56 -4.67 -10.16 10.90
C ALA A 56 -4.35 -9.06 11.93
N ILE A 57 -5.30 -8.16 12.20
CA ILE A 57 -5.16 -7.12 13.23
C ILE A 57 -4.97 -7.73 14.62
N ARG A 58 -5.69 -8.81 14.95
CA ARG A 58 -5.51 -9.50 16.24
C ARG A 58 -4.23 -10.30 16.32
N ASP A 59 -3.87 -11.01 15.25
CA ASP A 59 -2.64 -11.79 15.18
C ASP A 59 -1.40 -10.89 15.31
N SER A 60 -1.50 -9.62 14.89
CA SER A 60 -0.43 -8.64 15.09
C SER A 60 -0.06 -8.44 16.56
N LEU A 61 -0.98 -8.67 17.52
CA LEU A 61 -0.68 -8.59 18.95
C LEU A 61 0.30 -9.68 19.40
N GLN A 62 0.34 -10.82 18.71
CA GLN A 62 1.26 -11.92 19.02
C GLN A 62 2.73 -11.55 18.73
N LEU A 63 2.97 -10.47 17.99
CA LEU A 63 4.30 -9.90 17.73
C LEU A 63 4.82 -9.02 18.89
N GLY A 64 4.07 -8.91 20.00
CA GLY A 64 4.47 -8.13 21.17
C GLY A 64 3.98 -6.68 21.21
N TYR A 65 3.12 -6.27 20.27
CA TYR A 65 2.50 -4.94 20.28
C TYR A 65 1.34 -4.89 21.30
N PRO A 66 1.29 -3.89 22.22
CA PRO A 66 0.21 -3.80 23.22
C PRO A 66 -1.18 -3.58 22.63
N GLY A 67 -1.27 -2.85 21.52
CA GLY A 67 -2.52 -2.53 20.85
C GLY A 67 -2.28 -1.99 19.45
N ILE A 68 -3.32 -2.07 18.62
CA ILE A 68 -3.30 -1.69 17.22
C ILE A 68 -4.67 -1.15 16.83
N LEU A 69 -4.69 -0.16 15.93
CA LEU A 69 -5.89 0.32 15.27
C LEU A 69 -5.64 0.46 13.77
N ALA A 70 -6.68 0.29 12.97
CA ALA A 70 -6.65 0.45 11.52
C ALA A 70 -8.00 0.94 10.99
N GLN A 71 -7.98 1.65 9.87
CA GLN A 71 -9.19 2.05 9.14
C GLN A 71 -8.98 1.81 7.65
N ILE A 72 -10.01 1.27 6.99
CA ILE A 72 -10.05 1.06 5.55
C ILE A 72 -11.19 1.91 4.99
N SER A 73 -10.90 2.69 3.94
CA SER A 73 -11.92 3.39 3.15
C SER A 73 -11.94 2.83 1.73
N LYS A 74 -13.09 2.31 1.27
CA LYS A 74 -13.27 1.77 -0.08
C LYS A 74 -14.71 1.99 -0.55
N GLY A 75 -14.87 2.59 -1.74
CA GLY A 75 -16.19 2.82 -2.34
C GLY A 75 -17.15 3.64 -1.46
N GLY A 76 -16.63 4.69 -0.81
CA GLY A 76 -17.41 5.56 0.09
C GLY A 76 -17.77 4.93 1.44
N LYS A 77 -17.32 3.70 1.73
CA LYS A 77 -17.55 3.01 3.00
C LYS A 77 -16.27 2.93 3.81
N ASN A 78 -16.41 3.08 5.13
CA ASN A 78 -15.30 3.00 6.08
C ASN A 78 -15.50 1.81 7.03
N TRP A 79 -14.42 1.06 7.28
CA TRP A 79 -14.37 0.02 8.30
C TRP A 79 -13.19 0.29 9.22
N SER A 80 -13.44 0.28 10.53
CA SER A 80 -12.41 0.54 11.54
C SER A 80 -12.23 -0.69 12.43
N TYR A 81 -10.99 -0.92 12.85
CA TYR A 81 -10.56 -2.07 13.62
C TYR A 81 -9.67 -1.59 14.76
N ALA A 82 -9.84 -2.16 15.95
CA ALA A 82 -8.95 -1.98 17.07
C ALA A 82 -8.81 -3.30 17.83
N ALA A 83 -7.62 -3.55 18.38
CA ALA A 83 -7.34 -4.70 19.24
C ALA A 83 -6.30 -4.35 20.29
N GLY A 84 -6.34 -5.04 21.43
CA GLY A 84 -5.42 -4.85 22.54
C GLY A 84 -5.74 -3.62 23.40
N ILE A 85 -4.70 -3.08 24.03
CA ILE A 85 -4.77 -1.99 25.01
C ILE A 85 -3.90 -0.81 24.55
N ALA A 86 -4.34 0.40 24.88
CA ALA A 86 -3.61 1.64 24.63
C ALA A 86 -2.64 2.01 25.77
N ASP A 87 -2.77 1.38 26.93
CA ASP A 87 -1.97 1.67 28.12
C ASP A 87 -1.70 0.39 28.92
N LEU A 88 -0.41 0.07 29.11
CA LEU A 88 0.04 -1.14 29.80
C LEU A 88 -0.26 -1.14 31.30
N ARG A 89 -0.34 0.03 31.93
CA ARG A 89 -0.57 0.21 33.36
C ARG A 89 -2.07 0.19 33.67
N THR A 90 -2.84 1.03 32.98
CA THR A 90 -4.29 1.16 33.23
C THR A 90 -5.12 0.09 32.53
N LYS A 91 -4.50 -0.69 31.62
CA LYS A 91 -5.17 -1.67 30.75
C LYS A 91 -6.31 -1.05 29.92
N LYS A 92 -6.24 0.26 29.66
CA LYS A 92 -7.23 0.99 28.87
C LYS A 92 -7.36 0.33 27.48
N PRO A 93 -8.55 -0.07 27.04
CA PRO A 93 -8.73 -0.67 25.72
C PRO A 93 -8.30 0.27 24.58
N MET A 94 -7.73 -0.30 23.52
CA MET A 94 -7.46 0.45 22.29
C MET A 94 -8.78 0.85 21.62
N LYS A 95 -8.85 2.08 21.07
CA LYS A 95 -10.01 2.57 20.31
C LYS A 95 -9.60 3.04 18.93
N THR A 96 -10.54 2.98 17.98
CA THR A 96 -10.32 3.28 16.56
C THR A 96 -10.07 4.75 16.27
N ASP A 97 -10.40 5.64 17.19
CA ASP A 97 -10.36 7.11 17.07
C ASP A 97 -9.21 7.74 17.87
N PHE A 98 -8.34 6.93 18.47
CA PHE A 98 -7.18 7.45 19.18
C PHE A 98 -6.16 8.09 18.26
N ARG A 99 -5.59 9.20 18.73
CA ARG A 99 -4.48 9.89 18.07
C ARG A 99 -3.17 9.19 18.42
N PHE A 100 -2.27 9.13 17.45
CA PHE A 100 -0.92 8.60 17.62
C PHE A 100 0.09 9.44 16.83
N ARG A 101 1.37 9.33 17.19
CA ARG A 101 2.45 9.98 16.44
C ARG A 101 2.70 9.21 15.15
N ILE A 102 2.65 9.91 14.02
CA ILE A 102 2.72 9.29 12.68
C ILE A 102 4.16 9.09 12.16
N GLY A 103 5.18 9.57 12.88
CA GLY A 103 6.58 9.38 12.52
C GLY A 103 6.90 9.86 11.09
N SER A 104 7.60 9.03 10.32
CA SER A 104 8.05 9.34 8.96
C SER A 104 6.92 9.64 7.96
N THR A 105 5.66 9.30 8.25
CA THR A 105 4.51 9.74 7.44
C THR A 105 4.41 11.27 7.36
N THR A 106 4.97 11.99 8.33
CA THR A 106 5.11 13.46 8.29
C THR A 106 5.85 13.95 7.04
N LYS A 107 6.77 13.16 6.47
CA LYS A 107 7.50 13.54 5.25
C LYS A 107 6.57 13.75 4.06
N THR A 108 5.47 13.01 3.97
CA THR A 108 4.48 13.20 2.90
C THR A 108 3.83 14.57 3.02
N PHE A 109 3.51 15.03 4.23
CA PHE A 109 2.98 16.39 4.46
C PHE A 109 3.98 17.46 4.07
N ILE A 110 5.25 17.32 4.46
CA ILE A 110 6.33 18.25 4.08
C ILE A 110 6.51 18.27 2.56
N ALA A 111 6.55 17.10 1.93
CA ALA A 111 6.67 16.98 0.48
C ALA A 111 5.50 17.65 -0.24
N THR A 112 4.27 17.51 0.26
CA THR A 112 3.11 18.22 -0.31
C THR A 112 3.31 19.73 -0.28
N VAL A 113 3.78 20.31 0.84
CA VAL A 113 4.04 21.75 0.92
C VAL A 113 5.15 22.17 -0.06
N LEU A 114 6.24 21.41 -0.15
CA LEU A 114 7.32 21.72 -1.11
C LEU A 114 6.85 21.64 -2.56
N LEU A 115 6.02 20.65 -2.90
CA LEU A 115 5.45 20.51 -4.24
C LEU A 115 4.42 21.61 -4.56
N GLN A 116 3.66 22.07 -3.56
CA GLN A 116 2.78 23.24 -3.72
C GLN A 116 3.61 24.49 -4.02
N LEU A 117 4.68 24.75 -3.26
CA LEU A 117 5.60 25.87 -3.51
C LEU A 117 6.26 25.78 -4.89
N ALA A 118 6.65 24.58 -5.33
CA ALA A 118 7.16 24.38 -6.68
C ALA A 118 6.10 24.71 -7.75
N GLY A 119 4.86 24.24 -7.57
CA GLY A 119 3.73 24.57 -8.46
C GLY A 119 3.37 26.06 -8.49
N GLU A 120 3.63 26.77 -7.41
CA GLU A 120 3.47 28.23 -7.29
C GLU A 120 4.69 29.02 -7.82
N ASN A 121 5.69 28.35 -8.40
CA ASN A 121 6.97 28.93 -8.81
C ASN A 121 7.71 29.66 -7.68
N ARG A 122 7.49 29.24 -6.43
CA ARG A 122 8.11 29.81 -5.22
C ARG A 122 9.47 29.17 -4.91
N LEU A 123 9.73 27.99 -5.47
CA LEU A 123 11.03 27.31 -5.52
C LEU A 123 11.12 26.41 -6.77
N ASN A 124 12.32 26.00 -7.16
CA ASN A 124 12.49 24.88 -8.12
C ASN A 124 13.01 23.65 -7.38
N LEU A 125 12.53 22.47 -7.77
CA LEU A 125 12.97 21.21 -7.15
C LEU A 125 14.46 20.90 -7.42
N ASP A 126 15.01 21.46 -8.49
CA ASP A 126 16.43 21.34 -8.86
C ASP A 126 17.29 22.50 -8.32
N ASP A 127 16.72 23.42 -7.53
CA ASP A 127 17.51 24.46 -6.89
C ASP A 127 18.53 23.82 -5.93
N SER A 128 19.78 24.30 -5.98
CA SER A 128 20.74 24.00 -4.92
C SER A 128 20.21 24.49 -3.56
N ILE A 129 20.42 23.70 -2.51
CA ILE A 129 20.03 24.09 -1.15
C ILE A 129 20.71 25.40 -0.73
N GLU A 130 21.94 25.65 -1.17
CA GLU A 130 22.71 26.88 -0.92
C GLU A 130 21.94 28.16 -1.32
N LYS A 131 21.10 28.08 -2.36
CA LYS A 131 20.26 29.22 -2.80
C LYS A 131 19.25 29.63 -1.73
N TRP A 132 18.72 28.67 -0.96
CA TRP A 132 17.66 28.88 0.02
C TRP A 132 18.17 28.97 1.44
N LEU A 133 19.26 28.28 1.74
CA LEU A 133 19.90 28.17 3.05
C LEU A 133 21.42 28.31 2.87
N PRO A 134 21.94 29.54 2.64
CA PRO A 134 23.38 29.74 2.48
C PRO A 134 24.12 29.53 3.82
N GLY A 135 25.24 28.77 3.78
CA GLY A 135 26.12 28.51 4.94
C GLY A 135 26.49 27.05 5.15
#